data_AF-A0A4U7DW67-F1
#
_entry.id   AF-A0A4U7DW67-F1
#
_cell.length_a   1.000
_cell.length_b   1.000
_cell.length_c   1.000
_cell.angle_alpha   90.00
_cell.angle_beta   90.00
_cell.angle_gamma   90.00
#
_symmetry.space_group_name_H-M   'P 1'
#
loop_
_entity.id
_entity.type
_entity.pdbx_description
1 polymer ?
#
loop_
_entity_poly.entity_id
_entity_poly.type
_entity_poly.pdbx_seq_one_letter_code
_entity_poly.pdbx_strand_id
1 'polypeptide(L)'
;MSNEAAVETLHTVDDRSKVVAVLSTAAAFGAGMLAIGDIEFVSIAAAAFGIGVRFASVWAGVRAFVDDDAVTIADQPSAGSFHHGATGVALAAAGATALVGRSLGVEVVPIAVAAAAVGVVGFLGLSVLLPD
;
A
#
# COMPACT_ATOMS: atom_id res chain seq x y z
N MET A 1 20.68 -9.80 -19.41
CA MET A 1 20.84 -10.60 -18.18
C MET A 1 20.20 -11.97 -18.39
N SER A 2 20.69 -13.05 -17.76
CA SER A 2 20.00 -14.34 -17.83
C SER A 2 18.63 -14.22 -17.16
N ASN A 3 17.64 -14.96 -17.67
CA ASN A 3 16.27 -14.94 -17.14
C ASN A 3 16.23 -15.31 -15.65
N GLU A 4 17.17 -16.13 -15.18
CA GLU A 4 17.33 -16.53 -13.77
C GLU A 4 17.63 -15.36 -12.82
N ALA A 5 18.53 -14.45 -13.18
CA ALA A 5 18.90 -13.33 -12.30
C ALA A 5 17.73 -12.34 -12.10
N ALA A 6 16.93 -12.13 -13.14
CA ALA A 6 15.74 -11.28 -13.05
C ALA A 6 14.64 -11.94 -12.20
N VAL A 7 14.42 -13.25 -12.37
CA VAL A 7 13.46 -14.02 -11.57
C VAL A 7 13.85 -14.04 -10.09
N GLU A 8 15.12 -14.29 -9.77
CA GLU A 8 15.62 -14.27 -8.38
C GLU A 8 15.44 -12.90 -7.72
N THR A 9 15.68 -11.83 -8.47
CA THR A 9 15.48 -10.44 -8.01
C THR A 9 14.00 -10.17 -7.69
N LEU A 10 13.08 -10.62 -8.54
CA LEU A 10 11.63 -10.48 -8.32
C LEU A 10 11.17 -11.25 -7.08
N HIS A 11 11.65 -12.47 -6.87
CA HIS A 11 11.36 -13.24 -5.66
C HIS A 11 11.86 -12.53 -4.40
N THR A 12 13.07 -11.96 -4.47
CA THR A 12 13.64 -11.21 -3.35
C THR A 12 12.80 -9.98 -2.99
N VAL A 13 12.34 -9.22 -4.00
CA VAL A 13 11.46 -8.07 -3.81
C VAL A 13 10.11 -8.50 -3.21
N ASP A 14 9.51 -9.56 -3.76
CA ASP A 14 8.25 -10.10 -3.26
C ASP A 14 8.34 -10.53 -1.79
N ASP A 15 9.36 -11.30 -1.42
CA ASP A 15 9.52 -11.79 -0.04
C ASP A 15 9.78 -10.66 0.95
N ARG A 16 10.63 -9.69 0.59
CA ARG A 16 10.88 -8.51 1.43
C ARG A 16 9.62 -7.67 1.60
N SER A 17 8.83 -7.49 0.55
CA SER A 17 7.58 -6.73 0.62
C SER A 17 6.55 -7.36 1.56
N LYS A 18 6.46 -8.69 1.61
CA LYS A 18 5.59 -9.42 2.55
C LYS A 18 6.04 -9.17 3.99
N VAL A 19 7.34 -9.27 4.25
CA VAL A 19 7.91 -9.00 5.57
C VAL A 19 7.60 -7.56 6.00
N VAL A 20 7.88 -6.59 5.13
CA VAL A 20 7.58 -5.17 5.40
C VAL A 20 6.10 -4.97 5.67
N ALA A 21 5.21 -5.52 4.85
CA ALA A 21 3.77 -5.39 5.02
C ALA A 21 3.30 -5.98 6.36
N VAL A 22 3.73 -7.18 6.72
CA VAL A 22 3.35 -7.83 7.99
C VAL A 22 3.83 -7.02 9.18
N LEU A 23 5.11 -6.60 9.19
CA LEU A 23 5.67 -5.79 10.28
C LEU A 23 4.97 -4.43 10.40
N SER A 24 4.69 -3.78 9.27
CA SER A 24 3.97 -2.51 9.21
C SER A 24 2.55 -2.63 9.73
N THR A 25 1.85 -3.71 9.36
CA THR A 25 0.50 -4.01 9.83
C THR A 25 0.49 -4.25 11.34
N ALA A 26 1.41 -5.06 11.84
CA ALA A 26 1.54 -5.35 13.26
C ALA A 26 1.87 -4.10 14.07
N ALA A 27 2.77 -3.25 13.57
CA ALA A 27 3.11 -1.98 14.20
C ALA A 27 1.91 -1.02 14.22
N ALA A 28 1.20 -0.87 13.08
CA ALA A 28 0.02 -0.01 12.97
C ALA A 28 -1.13 -0.50 13.88
N PHE A 29 -1.36 -1.82 13.92
CA PHE A 29 -2.34 -2.43 14.81
C PHE A 29 -1.97 -2.22 16.28
N GLY A 30 -0.73 -2.51 16.66
CA GLY A 30 -0.25 -2.34 18.03
C GLY A 30 -0.34 -0.89 18.50
N ALA A 31 0.13 0.06 17.69
CA ALA A 31 0.03 1.48 17.98
C ALA A 31 -1.44 1.95 18.04
N GLY A 32 -2.27 1.50 17.11
CA GLY A 32 -3.70 1.81 17.09
C GLY A 32 -4.42 1.29 18.33
N MET A 33 -4.12 0.07 18.78
CA MET A 33 -4.71 -0.51 20.00
C MET A 33 -4.30 0.27 21.24
N LEU A 34 -3.04 0.70 21.33
CA LEU A 34 -2.56 1.53 22.44
C LEU A 34 -3.21 2.91 22.49
N ALA A 35 -3.50 3.51 21.33
CA ALA A 35 -4.03 4.87 21.24
C ALA A 35 -5.57 4.96 21.24
N ILE A 36 -6.26 3.97 20.67
CA ILE A 36 -7.70 4.02 20.38
C ILE A 36 -8.48 3.01 21.23
N GLY A 37 -7.95 1.79 21.41
CA GLY A 37 -8.62 0.72 22.18
C GLY A 37 -9.81 0.03 21.50
N ASP A 38 -10.20 0.46 20.30
CA ASP A 38 -11.28 -0.14 19.51
C ASP A 38 -10.73 -1.16 18.52
N ILE A 39 -10.86 -2.44 18.84
CA ILE A 39 -10.27 -3.52 18.04
C ILE A 39 -10.85 -3.62 16.64
N GLU A 40 -12.16 -3.38 16.47
CA GLU A 40 -12.84 -3.50 15.18
C GLU A 40 -12.35 -2.43 14.23
N PHE A 41 -12.33 -1.17 14.70
CA PHE A 41 -11.83 -0.06 13.91
C PHE A 41 -10.32 -0.21 13.60
N VAL A 42 -9.52 -0.50 14.63
CA VAL A 42 -8.05 -0.57 14.50
C VAL A 42 -7.65 -1.70 13.57
N SER A 43 -8.29 -2.87 13.66
CA SER A 43 -7.96 -4.01 12.79
C SER A 43 -8.24 -3.71 11.31
N ILE A 44 -9.36 -3.07 10.99
CA ILE A 44 -9.70 -2.68 9.61
C ILE A 44 -8.70 -1.63 9.09
N ALA A 45 -8.44 -0.57 9.88
CA ALA A 45 -7.56 0.51 9.47
C ALA A 45 -6.10 0.06 9.32
N ALA A 46 -5.61 -0.79 10.23
CA ALA A 46 -4.28 -1.38 10.16
C ALA A 46 -4.15 -2.36 8.98
N ALA A 47 -5.18 -3.16 8.69
CA ALA A 47 -5.20 -4.02 7.52
C ALA A 47 -5.14 -3.20 6.22
N ALA A 48 -5.93 -2.13 6.10
CA ALA A 48 -5.85 -1.22 4.96
C ALA A 48 -4.44 -0.64 4.81
N PHE A 49 -3.84 -0.15 5.90
CA PHE A 49 -2.46 0.35 5.91
C PHE A 49 -1.46 -0.70 5.40
N GLY A 50 -1.53 -1.92 5.95
CA GLY A 50 -0.68 -3.05 5.60
C GLY A 50 -0.78 -3.49 4.15
N ILE A 51 -2.01 -3.63 3.64
CA ILE A 51 -2.27 -3.97 2.24
C ILE A 51 -1.70 -2.88 1.33
N GLY A 52 -1.89 -1.60 1.69
CA GLY A 52 -1.31 -0.47 0.96
C GLY A 52 0.21 -0.54 0.90
N VAL A 53 0.86 -0.75 2.05
CA VAL A 53 2.32 -0.92 2.15
C VAL A 53 2.79 -2.09 1.28
N ARG A 54 2.05 -3.20 1.24
CA ARG A 54 2.41 -4.37 0.42
C ARG A 54 2.45 -4.05 -1.07
N PHE A 55 1.48 -3.30 -1.58
CA PHE A 55 1.47 -2.89 -2.99
C PHE A 55 2.52 -1.83 -3.29
N ALA A 56 2.67 -0.83 -2.42
CA ALA A 56 3.64 0.23 -2.59
C ALA A 56 5.09 -0.28 -2.59
N SER A 57 5.42 -1.20 -1.66
CA SER A 57 6.77 -1.74 -1.53
C SER A 57 7.18 -2.65 -2.69
N VAL A 58 6.26 -3.45 -3.24
CA VAL A 58 6.58 -4.21 -4.47
C VAL A 58 6.76 -3.30 -5.66
N TRP A 59 5.86 -2.33 -5.86
CA TRP A 59 5.99 -1.39 -6.96
C TRP A 59 7.33 -0.64 -6.90
N ALA A 60 7.69 -0.10 -5.74
CA ALA A 60 8.97 0.58 -5.54
C ALA A 60 10.17 -0.36 -5.70
N GLY A 61 10.08 -1.59 -5.20
CA GLY A 61 11.15 -2.58 -5.29
C GLY A 61 11.40 -3.07 -6.71
N VAL A 62 10.35 -3.39 -7.47
CA VAL A 62 10.48 -3.79 -8.89
C VAL A 62 11.17 -2.68 -9.66
N ARG A 63 10.75 -1.42 -9.48
CA ARG A 63 11.31 -0.27 -10.17
C ARG A 63 12.76 0.04 -9.78
N ALA A 64 13.17 -0.28 -8.56
CA ALA A 64 14.54 -0.06 -8.11
C ALA A 64 15.54 -1.11 -8.61
N PHE A 65 15.06 -2.29 -9.02
CA PHE A 65 15.92 -3.45 -9.27
C PHE A 65 15.71 -4.13 -10.64
N VAL A 66 14.67 -3.77 -11.38
CA VAL A 66 14.38 -4.29 -12.72
C VAL A 66 14.63 -3.17 -13.74
N ASP A 67 15.36 -3.49 -14.81
CA ASP A 67 15.64 -2.56 -15.91
C ASP A 67 14.33 -2.01 -16.52
N ASP A 68 14.34 -0.72 -16.91
CA ASP A 68 13.20 -0.03 -17.53
C ASP A 68 12.73 -0.70 -18.85
N ASP A 69 13.58 -1.51 -19.49
CA ASP A 69 13.25 -2.27 -20.72
C ASP A 69 12.51 -3.60 -20.46
N ALA A 70 12.20 -3.93 -19.21
CA ALA A 70 11.44 -5.13 -18.89
C ALA A 70 9.96 -4.97 -19.29
N VAL A 71 9.40 -5.98 -19.97
CA VAL A 71 7.97 -6.03 -20.31
C VAL A 71 7.16 -5.90 -19.03
N THR A 72 6.39 -4.82 -18.93
CA THR A 72 5.60 -4.51 -17.75
C THR A 72 4.28 -5.31 -17.76
N ILE A 73 3.65 -5.46 -16.60
CA ILE A 73 2.28 -6.01 -16.55
C ILE A 73 1.31 -5.09 -17.29
N ALA A 74 1.60 -3.78 -17.40
CA ALA A 74 0.79 -2.83 -18.17
C ALA A 74 0.80 -3.14 -19.69
N ASP A 75 1.85 -3.81 -20.18
CA ASP A 75 1.93 -4.25 -21.58
C ASP A 75 1.05 -5.48 -21.87
N GLN A 76 0.48 -6.12 -20.85
CA GLN A 76 -0.41 -7.27 -21.01
C GLN A 76 -1.85 -6.81 -21.30
N PRO A 77 -2.45 -7.18 -22.46
CA PRO A 77 -3.77 -6.69 -22.89
C PRO A 77 -4.91 -6.95 -21.89
N SER A 78 -4.76 -7.96 -21.01
CA SER A 78 -5.75 -8.35 -20.01
C SER A 78 -5.54 -7.72 -18.64
N ALA A 79 -4.42 -7.03 -18.39
CA ALA A 79 -4.08 -6.51 -17.06
C ALA A 79 -4.87 -5.25 -16.68
N GLY A 80 -5.38 -4.50 -17.67
CA GLY A 80 -6.03 -3.21 -17.45
C GLY A 80 -5.06 -2.13 -16.94
N SER A 81 -5.53 -0.89 -16.81
CA SER A 81 -4.74 0.26 -16.34
C SER A 81 -4.62 0.29 -14.80
N PHE A 82 -4.15 -0.81 -14.19
CA PHE A 82 -4.08 -0.91 -12.74
C PHE A 82 -2.71 -0.46 -12.19
N HIS A 83 -2.66 0.78 -11.70
CA HIS A 83 -1.45 1.38 -11.15
C HIS A 83 -1.20 0.93 -9.70
N HIS A 84 -0.49 -0.20 -9.54
CA HIS A 84 -0.21 -0.84 -8.24
C HIS A 84 0.47 0.11 -7.23
N GLY A 85 1.42 0.94 -7.68
CA GLY A 85 2.06 1.96 -6.86
C GLY A 85 1.08 2.98 -6.29
N ALA A 86 0.26 3.59 -7.16
CA ALA A 86 -0.77 4.55 -6.76
C ALA A 86 -1.78 3.94 -5.80
N THR A 87 -2.29 2.73 -6.09
CA THR A 87 -3.20 2.01 -5.19
C THR A 87 -2.56 1.75 -3.83
N GLY A 88 -1.30 1.27 -3.83
CA GLY A 88 -0.59 0.95 -2.60
C GLY A 88 -0.39 2.17 -1.70
N VAL A 89 0.16 3.24 -2.24
CA VAL A 89 0.43 4.47 -1.48
C VAL A 89 -0.87 5.12 -1.00
N ALA A 90 -1.89 5.20 -1.86
CA ALA A 90 -3.17 5.80 -1.49
C ALA A 90 -3.89 5.00 -0.39
N LEU A 91 -3.88 3.68 -0.47
CA LEU A 91 -4.50 2.83 0.55
C LEU A 91 -3.74 2.88 1.88
N ALA A 92 -2.40 2.93 1.83
CA ALA A 92 -1.59 3.14 3.02
C ALA A 92 -1.92 4.49 3.67
N ALA A 93 -2.00 5.57 2.89
CA ALA A 93 -2.38 6.88 3.38
C ALA A 93 -3.80 6.91 3.98
N ALA A 94 -4.76 6.22 3.36
CA ALA A 94 -6.12 6.07 3.89
C ALA A 94 -6.13 5.37 5.26
N GLY A 95 -5.47 4.20 5.37
CA GLY A 95 -5.36 3.48 6.65
C GLY A 95 -4.66 4.29 7.74
N ALA A 96 -3.57 4.99 7.39
CA ALA A 96 -2.87 5.89 8.30
C ALA A 96 -3.76 7.06 8.75
N THR A 97 -4.50 7.67 7.83
CA THR A 97 -5.45 8.76 8.13
C THR A 97 -6.53 8.28 9.12
N ALA A 98 -7.09 7.08 8.89
CA ALA A 98 -8.07 6.49 9.78
C ALA A 98 -7.52 6.30 11.21
N LEU A 99 -6.34 5.69 11.34
CA LEU A 99 -5.68 5.47 12.63
C LEU A 99 -5.34 6.80 13.33
N VAL A 100 -4.71 7.74 12.63
CA VAL A 100 -4.31 9.03 13.19
C VAL A 100 -5.53 9.83 13.62
N GLY A 101 -6.51 10.01 12.73
CA GLY A 101 -7.70 10.79 13.06
C GLY A 101 -8.49 10.19 14.22
N ARG A 102 -8.60 8.87 14.28
CA ARG A 102 -9.28 8.20 15.40
C ARG A 102 -8.51 8.35 16.71
N SER A 103 -7.17 8.32 16.68
CA SER A 103 -6.33 8.58 17.86
C SER A 103 -6.46 10.02 18.39
N LEU A 104 -6.85 10.97 17.52
CA LEU A 104 -7.13 12.36 17.88
C LEU A 104 -8.57 12.59 18.37
N GLY A 105 -9.36 11.52 18.51
CA GLY A 105 -10.74 11.60 19.02
C GLY A 105 -11.80 11.91 17.95
N VAL A 106 -11.47 11.84 16.65
CA VAL A 106 -12.48 11.99 15.60
C VAL A 106 -13.42 10.78 15.60
N GLU A 107 -14.72 11.05 15.49
CA GLU A 107 -15.75 10.02 15.40
C GLU A 107 -15.55 9.07 14.21
N VAL A 108 -15.99 7.82 14.38
CA VAL A 108 -15.74 6.72 13.43
C VAL A 108 -16.24 7.02 12.02
N VAL A 109 -17.49 7.47 11.88
CA VAL A 109 -18.08 7.72 10.55
C VAL A 109 -17.39 8.87 9.83
N PRO A 110 -17.20 10.07 10.43
CA PRO A 110 -16.46 11.15 9.80
C PRO A 110 -15.04 10.76 9.39
N ILE A 111 -14.29 10.05 10.23
CA ILE A 111 -12.91 9.69 9.88
C ILE A 111 -12.85 8.60 8.80
N ALA A 112 -13.79 7.67 8.78
CA ALA A 112 -13.90 6.67 7.72
C ALA A 112 -14.16 7.34 6.36
N VAL A 113 -15.05 8.34 6.32
CA VAL A 113 -15.31 9.13 5.09
C VAL A 113 -14.07 9.89 4.65
N ALA A 114 -13.37 10.56 5.59
CA ALA A 114 -12.15 11.29 5.27
C ALA A 114 -11.03 10.36 4.77
N ALA A 115 -10.84 9.21 5.41
CA ALA A 115 -9.87 8.20 4.98
C ALA A 115 -10.19 7.64 3.60
N ALA A 116 -11.47 7.35 3.33
CA ALA A 116 -11.91 6.92 1.99
C ALA A 116 -11.65 8.00 0.93
N ALA A 117 -11.93 9.27 1.25
CA ALA A 117 -11.63 10.39 0.37
C ALA A 117 -10.13 10.53 0.09
N VAL A 118 -9.27 10.38 1.12
CA VAL A 118 -7.81 10.33 0.96
C VAL A 118 -7.39 9.19 0.04
N GLY A 119 -7.98 8.01 0.20
CA GLY A 119 -7.70 6.87 -0.68
C GLY A 119 -8.09 7.13 -2.14
N VAL A 120 -9.30 7.66 -2.38
CA VAL A 120 -9.79 7.93 -3.74
C VAL A 120 -9.00 9.07 -4.41
N VAL A 121 -8.89 10.22 -3.74
CA VAL A 121 -8.18 11.39 -4.28
C VAL A 121 -6.68 11.08 -4.43
N GLY A 122 -6.09 10.39 -3.45
CA GLY A 122 -4.71 9.94 -3.51
C GLY A 122 -4.48 9.01 -4.70
N PHE A 123 -5.35 8.04 -4.92
CA PHE A 123 -5.24 7.14 -6.07
C PHE A 123 -5.33 7.92 -7.39
N LEU A 124 -6.36 8.76 -7.56
CA LEU A 124 -6.56 9.53 -8.79
C LEU A 124 -5.40 10.49 -9.09
N GLY A 125 -4.81 11.11 -8.07
CA GLY A 125 -3.66 11.98 -8.24
C GLY A 125 -2.40 11.18 -8.56
N LEU A 126 -2.14 10.11 -7.80
CA LEU A 126 -0.94 9.29 -7.97
C LEU A 126 -0.96 8.48 -9.25
N SER A 127 -2.11 8.05 -9.75
CA SER A 127 -2.20 7.32 -11.02
C SER A 127 -1.82 8.16 -12.25
N VAL A 128 -1.81 9.49 -12.09
CA VAL A 128 -1.37 10.44 -13.13
C VAL A 128 0.09 10.85 -12.91
N LEU A 129 0.53 10.95 -11.66
CA LEU A 129 1.85 11.47 -11.29
C LEU A 129 2.92 10.39 -11.23
N LEU A 130 2.55 9.19 -10.80
CA LEU A 130 3.48 8.08 -10.73
C LEU A 130 3.63 7.46 -12.11
N PRO A 131 4.85 7.04 -12.43
CA PRO A 131 5.09 6.19 -13.58
C PRO A 131 4.59 4.78 -13.30
N ASP A 132 4.06 4.13 -14.34
CA ASP A 132 3.60 2.73 -14.29
C ASP A 132 4.71 1.79 -13.80
#